data_AF-A0A949TBS1-F1
#
_entry.id   AF-A0A949TBS1-F1
#
_cell.length_a   1.000
_cell.length_b   1.000
_cell.length_c   1.000
_cell.angle_alpha   90.00
_cell.angle_beta   90.00
_cell.angle_gamma   90.00
#
_symmetry.space_group_name_H-M   'P 1'
#
loop_
_entity.id
_entity.type
_entity.pdbx_description
1 polymer ?
#
loop_
_entity_poly.entity_id
_entity_poly.type
_entity_poly.pdbx_seq_one_letter_code
_entity_poly.pdbx_strand_id
1 'polypeptide(L)'
;MADDTPITDGELGSDAGGPSLEHGGLAIKFSSNKRDDISTDYLRRAQIRRDVVIEPLMQLGCHADVVKESRTIVDFATLALLVHERVDIPARCIADDAPPRASDDASMGPIMRVLQKEQDLSLLAVGTVVPSEYYTEADARSAVKYADHMLGMITERLNPSLGLEAKQKADSKFDMSFRPLGRSS
;
A
#
# COMPACT_ATOMS: atom_id res chain seq x y z
N MET A 1 44.86 -57.30 -9.78
CA MET A 1 45.15 -56.56 -11.01
C MET A 1 44.59 -55.16 -10.74
N ALA A 2 45.36 -54.23 -10.13
CA ALA A 2 46.49 -53.45 -10.69
C ALA A 2 46.04 -52.74 -11.98
N ASP A 3 46.00 -51.41 -12.14
CA ASP A 3 46.86 -50.29 -11.67
C ASP A 3 46.06 -49.17 -10.95
N ASP A 4 46.53 -48.31 -10.03
CA ASP A 4 47.80 -47.61 -9.74
C ASP A 4 48.17 -46.35 -10.58
N THR A 5 47.64 -45.20 -10.14
CA THR A 5 48.30 -43.85 -9.96
C THR A 5 48.83 -43.02 -11.17
N PRO A 6 49.25 -41.73 -11.03
CA PRO A 6 48.78 -40.56 -10.23
C PRO A 6 48.88 -39.15 -10.93
N ILE A 7 48.41 -38.07 -10.24
CA ILE A 7 48.89 -36.64 -10.20
C ILE A 7 48.88 -35.82 -11.54
N THR A 8 48.32 -34.60 -11.63
CA THR A 8 48.99 -33.29 -11.33
C THR A 8 48.04 -32.14 -10.98
N ASP A 9 48.49 -31.34 -10.01
CA ASP A 9 48.06 -29.98 -9.69
C ASP A 9 48.15 -28.99 -10.87
N GLY A 10 47.28 -27.98 -10.83
CA GLY A 10 47.29 -26.83 -11.74
C GLY A 10 46.56 -25.66 -11.10
N GLU A 11 47.28 -24.91 -10.28
CA GLU A 11 46.89 -23.63 -9.69
C GLU A 11 46.69 -22.51 -10.73
N LEU A 12 45.85 -21.54 -10.33
CA LEU A 12 45.84 -20.11 -10.70
C LEU A 12 45.30 -19.68 -12.07
N GLY A 13 44.18 -18.95 -12.02
CA GLY A 13 43.65 -18.18 -13.13
C GLY A 13 42.47 -17.31 -12.70
N SER A 14 42.80 -16.20 -12.03
CA SER A 14 41.95 -15.04 -11.81
C SER A 14 41.34 -14.51 -13.12
N ASP A 15 40.02 -14.52 -13.26
CA ASP A 15 39.23 -13.39 -13.78
C ASP A 15 37.76 -13.80 -13.93
N ALA A 16 36.95 -13.39 -12.96
CA ALA A 16 35.51 -13.29 -13.16
C ALA A 16 35.01 -12.07 -12.38
N GLY A 17 35.57 -10.90 -12.71
CA GLY A 17 34.92 -9.61 -12.49
C GLY A 17 33.68 -9.52 -13.38
N GLY A 18 32.63 -10.26 -13.04
CA GLY A 18 31.29 -9.99 -13.56
C GLY A 18 30.82 -8.66 -12.99
N PRO A 19 30.24 -7.75 -13.79
CA PRO A 19 29.72 -6.51 -13.26
C PRO A 19 28.60 -6.83 -12.28
N SER A 20 28.86 -6.60 -10.99
CA SER A 20 27.82 -6.42 -9.98
C SER A 20 26.87 -5.35 -10.51
N LEU A 21 25.70 -5.79 -10.96
CA LEU A 21 24.56 -4.94 -11.25
C LEU A 21 24.03 -4.41 -9.92
N GLU A 22 24.75 -3.45 -9.35
CA GLU A 22 24.20 -2.56 -8.34
C GLU A 22 23.00 -1.84 -8.96
N HIS A 23 21.82 -2.38 -8.71
CA HIS A 23 20.58 -1.65 -8.89
C HIS A 23 20.50 -0.61 -7.78
N GLY A 24 21.32 0.43 -7.91
CA GLY A 24 21.18 1.69 -7.20
C GLY A 24 19.86 2.31 -7.62
N GLY A 25 18.78 1.90 -6.95
CA GLY A 25 17.48 2.53 -7.08
C GLY A 25 17.64 4.01 -6.76
N LEU A 26 17.44 4.85 -7.77
CA LEU A 26 17.42 6.31 -7.64
C LEU A 26 16.37 6.69 -6.59
N ALA A 27 16.82 6.89 -5.35
CA ALA A 27 16.04 7.48 -4.29
C ALA A 27 15.66 8.90 -4.73
N ILE A 28 14.37 9.14 -4.98
CA ILE A 28 13.89 10.45 -5.41
C ILE A 28 13.95 11.40 -4.22
N LYS A 29 14.98 12.27 -4.19
CA LYS A 29 15.09 13.34 -3.20
C LYS A 29 14.17 14.50 -3.58
N PHE A 30 13.02 14.59 -2.93
CA PHE A 30 12.09 15.70 -3.09
C PHE A 30 12.49 16.93 -2.25
N SER A 31 12.24 18.15 -2.76
CA SER A 31 12.27 19.39 -1.95
C SER A 31 11.19 19.34 -0.87
N SER A 32 11.40 19.97 0.30
CA SER A 32 10.52 19.83 1.48
C SER A 32 9.04 20.04 1.16
N ASN A 33 8.70 21.12 0.44
CA ASN A 33 7.31 21.46 0.13
C ASN A 33 6.63 20.42 -0.76
N LYS A 34 7.38 19.80 -1.70
CA LYS A 34 6.81 18.80 -2.60
C LYS A 34 6.52 17.48 -1.90
N ARG A 35 7.23 17.13 -0.82
CA ARG A 35 6.92 15.94 0.00
C ARG A 35 5.66 16.13 0.80
N ASP A 36 5.49 17.30 1.41
CA ASP A 36 4.29 17.61 2.19
C ASP A 36 3.05 17.58 1.29
N ASP A 37 3.16 18.07 0.05
CA ASP A 37 2.10 17.96 -0.95
C ASP A 37 1.79 16.50 -1.32
N ILE A 38 2.82 15.67 -1.59
CA ILE A 38 2.64 14.24 -1.92
C ILE A 38 2.03 13.47 -0.73
N SER A 39 2.53 13.71 0.48
CA SER A 39 1.99 13.10 1.69
C SER A 39 0.53 13.49 1.90
N THR A 40 0.19 14.76 1.68
CA THR A 40 -1.19 15.25 1.76
C THR A 40 -2.08 14.59 0.72
N ASP A 41 -1.59 14.41 -0.51
CA ASP A 41 -2.34 13.76 -1.58
C ASP A 41 -2.66 12.30 -1.26
N TYR A 42 -1.68 11.51 -0.79
CA TYR A 42 -1.92 10.13 -0.40
C TYR A 42 -2.94 10.00 0.74
N LEU A 43 -2.84 10.85 1.78
CA LEU A 43 -3.86 10.89 2.85
C LEU A 43 -5.24 11.23 2.30
N ARG A 44 -5.34 12.22 1.41
CA ARG A 44 -6.61 12.62 0.78
C ARG A 44 -7.20 11.44 -0.02
N ARG A 45 -6.39 10.71 -0.78
CA ARG A 45 -6.83 9.53 -1.54
C ARG A 45 -7.34 8.42 -0.61
N ALA A 46 -6.68 8.19 0.52
CA ALA A 46 -7.14 7.23 1.53
C ALA A 46 -8.50 7.63 2.12
N GLN A 47 -8.64 8.91 2.50
CA GLN A 47 -9.88 9.45 3.06
C GLN A 47 -11.06 9.36 2.08
N ILE A 48 -10.86 9.76 0.82
CA ILE A 48 -11.91 9.69 -0.22
C ILE A 48 -12.41 8.26 -0.38
N ARG A 49 -11.51 7.26 -0.45
CA ARG A 49 -11.94 5.86 -0.55
C ARG A 49 -12.75 5.44 0.66
N ARG A 50 -12.30 5.82 1.86
CA ARG A 50 -13.01 5.46 3.08
C ARG A 50 -14.42 6.01 3.13
N ASP A 51 -14.58 7.28 2.77
CA ASP A 51 -15.84 8.02 2.90
C ASP A 51 -16.81 7.74 1.75
N VAL A 52 -16.29 7.51 0.54
CA VAL A 52 -17.11 7.45 -0.68
C VAL A 52 -17.24 6.03 -1.23
N VAL A 53 -16.26 5.15 -1.01
CA VAL A 53 -16.21 3.83 -1.68
C VAL A 53 -16.65 2.69 -0.78
N ILE A 54 -16.22 2.68 0.49
CA ILE A 54 -16.45 1.53 1.39
C ILE A 54 -17.93 1.27 1.65
N GLU A 55 -18.71 2.30 1.99
CA GLU A 55 -20.11 2.13 2.39
C GLU A 55 -20.99 1.58 1.25
N PRO A 56 -20.93 2.10 0.01
CA PRO A 56 -21.64 1.49 -1.12
C PRO A 56 -21.29 0.01 -1.34
N LEU A 57 -20.01 -0.36 -1.25
CA LEU A 57 -19.59 -1.75 -1.43
C LEU A 57 -20.11 -2.67 -0.32
N MET A 58 -20.15 -2.18 0.92
CA MET A 58 -20.74 -2.90 2.05
C MET A 58 -22.24 -3.14 1.85
N GLN A 59 -22.98 -2.13 1.40
CA GLN A 59 -24.42 -2.24 1.15
C GLN A 59 -24.76 -3.21 0.01
N LEU A 60 -23.88 -3.31 -1.00
CA LEU A 60 -24.02 -4.23 -2.13
C LEU A 60 -23.58 -5.66 -1.80
N GLY A 61 -23.02 -5.92 -0.61
CA GLY A 61 -22.48 -7.24 -0.24
C GLY A 61 -21.19 -7.60 -0.98
N CYS A 62 -20.48 -6.62 -1.55
CA CYS A 62 -19.24 -6.81 -2.29
C CYS A 62 -18.04 -6.98 -1.34
N HIS A 63 -18.07 -8.01 -0.48
CA HIS A 63 -17.11 -8.16 0.63
C HIS A 63 -15.65 -8.26 0.17
N ALA A 64 -15.38 -8.93 -0.95
CA ALA A 64 -14.03 -9.01 -1.51
C ALA A 64 -13.50 -7.62 -1.90
N ASP A 65 -14.33 -6.80 -2.54
CA ASP A 65 -13.95 -5.44 -2.94
C ASP A 65 -13.80 -4.52 -1.72
N VAL A 66 -14.62 -4.69 -0.69
CA VAL A 66 -14.44 -3.96 0.58
C VAL A 66 -13.08 -4.26 1.20
N VAL A 67 -12.66 -5.52 1.23
CA VAL A 67 -11.34 -5.90 1.78
C VAL A 67 -10.21 -5.29 0.95
N LYS A 68 -10.32 -5.33 -0.37
CA LYS A 68 -9.34 -4.73 -1.29
C LYS A 68 -9.23 -3.21 -1.15
N GLU A 69 -10.36 -2.51 -1.07
CA GLU A 69 -10.35 -1.05 -0.87
C GLU A 69 -9.86 -0.68 0.54
N SER A 70 -10.21 -1.48 1.56
CA SER A 70 -9.68 -1.30 2.93
C SER A 70 -8.16 -1.44 2.96
N ARG A 71 -7.60 -2.40 2.22
CA ARG A 71 -6.16 -2.53 2.02
C ARG A 71 -5.55 -1.28 1.38
N THR A 72 -6.16 -0.83 0.28
CA THR A 72 -5.68 0.33 -0.48
C THR A 72 -5.65 1.60 0.37
N ILE A 73 -6.64 1.78 1.26
CA ILE A 73 -6.65 2.87 2.25
C ILE A 73 -5.42 2.80 3.16
N VAL A 74 -5.08 1.62 3.67
CA VAL A 74 -3.89 1.41 4.53
C VAL A 74 -2.60 1.67 3.76
N ASP A 75 -2.51 1.20 2.52
CA ASP A 75 -1.34 1.38 1.66
C ASP A 75 -1.08 2.88 1.39
N PHE A 76 -2.13 3.64 1.08
CA PHE A 76 -2.03 5.10 0.93
C PHE A 76 -1.67 5.83 2.21
N ALA A 77 -2.31 5.50 3.33
CA ALA A 77 -1.96 6.12 4.61
C ALA A 77 -0.48 5.85 4.96
N THR A 78 -0.01 4.62 4.72
CA THR A 78 1.39 4.24 4.95
C THR A 78 2.34 4.97 4.01
N LEU A 79 2.04 5.08 2.72
CA LEU A 79 2.84 5.85 1.77
C LEU A 79 2.93 7.34 2.17
N ALA A 80 1.83 7.93 2.64
CA ALA A 80 1.84 9.30 3.15
C ALA A 80 2.84 9.46 4.30
N LEU A 81 2.77 8.57 5.30
CA LEU A 81 3.68 8.56 6.43
C LEU A 81 5.15 8.42 5.99
N LEU A 82 5.45 7.46 5.13
CA LEU A 82 6.82 7.21 4.67
C LEU A 82 7.40 8.39 3.89
N VAL A 83 6.60 9.03 3.03
CA VAL A 83 7.01 10.23 2.29
C VAL A 83 7.27 11.39 3.25
N HIS A 84 6.41 11.59 4.25
CA HIS A 84 6.59 12.65 5.26
C HIS A 84 7.85 12.45 6.10
N GLU A 85 8.08 11.23 6.57
CA GLU A 85 9.24 10.82 7.37
C GLU A 85 10.54 10.72 6.55
N ARG A 86 10.48 11.00 5.24
CA ARG A 86 11.62 10.99 4.31
C ARG A 86 12.29 9.62 4.19
N VAL A 87 11.50 8.56 4.33
CA VAL A 87 11.96 7.19 4.05
C VAL A 87 12.14 7.05 2.54
N ASP A 88 13.25 6.45 2.11
CA ASP A 88 13.48 6.17 0.70
C ASP A 88 12.54 5.04 0.24
N ILE A 89 11.61 5.37 -0.65
CA ILE A 89 10.63 4.44 -1.20
C ILE A 89 11.08 4.01 -2.60
N PRO A 90 11.19 2.69 -2.89
CA PRO A 90 11.53 2.21 -4.23
C PRO A 90 10.53 2.71 -5.29
N ALA A 91 11.02 3.07 -6.48
CA ALA A 91 10.16 3.59 -7.55
C ALA A 91 8.99 2.65 -7.92
N ARG A 92 9.21 1.32 -7.84
CA ARG A 92 8.15 0.31 -8.04
C ARG A 92 7.00 0.45 -7.04
N CYS A 93 7.29 0.76 -5.78
CA CYS A 93 6.29 0.94 -4.73
C CYS A 93 5.41 2.16 -4.99
N ILE A 94 5.98 3.22 -5.57
CA ILE A 94 5.23 4.40 -6.00
C ILE A 94 4.36 4.09 -7.23
N ALA A 95 4.91 3.36 -8.21
CA ALA A 95 4.18 2.98 -9.42
C ALA A 95 2.99 2.03 -9.12
N ASP A 96 3.18 1.13 -8.17
CA ASP A 96 2.19 0.14 -7.76
C ASP A 96 1.23 0.68 -6.67
N ASP A 97 1.41 1.93 -6.23
CA ASP A 97 0.62 2.55 -5.16
C ASP A 97 0.63 1.70 -3.86
N ALA A 98 1.74 1.01 -3.58
CA ALA A 98 1.90 0.04 -2.49
C ALA A 98 3.20 0.26 -1.69
N PRO A 99 3.16 0.36 -0.34
CA PRO A 99 4.34 0.61 0.47
C PRO A 99 5.34 -0.56 0.45
N PRO A 100 6.63 -0.31 0.74
CA PRO A 100 7.60 -1.37 0.92
C PRO A 100 7.16 -2.30 2.07
N ARG A 101 7.16 -3.61 1.82
CA ARG A 101 6.74 -4.58 2.83
C ARG A 101 7.79 -4.63 3.95
N ALA A 102 7.35 -4.43 5.19
CA ALA A 102 8.19 -4.67 6.35
C ALA A 102 8.58 -6.15 6.39
N SER A 103 9.87 -6.45 6.44
CA SER A 103 10.33 -7.75 6.89
C SER A 103 9.98 -7.90 8.37
N ASP A 104 9.09 -8.84 8.69
CA ASP A 104 8.91 -9.48 10.00
C ASP A 104 8.73 -8.61 11.26
N ASP A 105 7.97 -7.51 11.21
CA ASP A 105 7.45 -6.91 12.45
C ASP A 105 6.19 -7.65 12.92
N ALA A 106 6.39 -8.57 13.88
CA ALA A 106 5.39 -9.51 14.38
C ALA A 106 4.16 -8.85 15.04
N SER A 107 4.25 -7.56 15.39
CA SER A 107 3.15 -6.79 16.00
C SER A 107 1.95 -6.59 15.06
N MET A 108 2.16 -6.74 13.75
CA MET A 108 1.12 -6.62 12.71
C MET A 108 0.66 -7.98 12.16
N GLY A 109 1.13 -9.11 12.73
CA GLY A 109 1.02 -10.45 12.13
C GLY A 109 -0.39 -10.99 11.81
N PRO A 110 -1.43 -10.82 12.66
CA PRO A 110 -2.81 -11.23 12.32
C PRO A 110 -3.46 -10.33 11.27
N ILE A 111 -3.05 -9.08 11.24
CA ILE A 111 -3.63 -7.99 10.46
C ILE A 111 -3.07 -7.99 9.04
N MET A 112 -1.75 -8.17 8.93
CA MET A 112 -1.08 -8.46 7.67
C MET A 112 -1.61 -9.75 7.07
N ARG A 113 -1.99 -10.77 7.86
CA ARG A 113 -2.55 -12.03 7.33
C ARG A 113 -3.87 -11.86 6.55
N VAL A 114 -4.79 -11.00 6.99
CA VAL A 114 -6.06 -10.76 6.26
C VAL A 114 -5.81 -10.00 4.96
N LEU A 115 -4.89 -9.03 4.98
CA LEU A 115 -4.48 -8.27 3.78
C LEU A 115 -3.56 -9.08 2.85
N GLN A 116 -2.79 -10.01 3.41
CA GLN A 116 -1.95 -10.97 2.69
C GLN A 116 -2.82 -11.98 1.98
N LYS A 117 -3.95 -12.42 2.55
CA LYS A 117 -4.92 -13.27 1.85
C LYS A 117 -5.43 -12.62 0.57
N GLU A 118 -5.72 -11.32 0.59
CA GLU A 118 -6.10 -10.58 -0.62
C GLU A 118 -4.96 -10.52 -1.64
N GLN A 119 -3.74 -10.31 -1.17
CA GLN A 119 -2.56 -10.38 -2.01
C GLN A 119 -2.40 -11.75 -2.68
N ASP A 120 -2.50 -12.82 -1.89
CA ASP A 120 -2.21 -14.16 -2.34
C ASP A 120 -3.28 -14.60 -3.35
N LEU A 121 -4.54 -14.21 -3.14
CA LEU A 121 -5.61 -14.40 -4.11
C LEU A 121 -5.39 -13.59 -5.40
N SER A 122 -4.82 -12.38 -5.32
CA SER A 122 -4.52 -11.55 -6.51
C SER A 122 -3.41 -12.14 -7.39
N LEU A 123 -2.59 -13.06 -6.83
CA LEU A 123 -1.50 -13.73 -7.54
C LEU A 123 -1.92 -15.04 -8.22
N LEU A 124 -3.15 -15.51 -7.99
CA LEU A 124 -3.63 -16.74 -8.60
C LEU A 124 -4.00 -16.55 -10.07
N ALA A 125 -3.84 -17.62 -10.87
CA ALA A 125 -4.16 -17.59 -12.29
C ALA A 125 -5.67 -17.34 -12.52
N VAL A 126 -6.01 -16.63 -13.59
CA VAL A 126 -7.42 -16.38 -13.92
C VAL A 126 -8.18 -17.71 -14.04
N GLY A 127 -9.30 -17.82 -13.31
CA GLY A 127 -10.16 -19.00 -13.30
C GLY A 127 -9.89 -20.01 -12.18
N THR A 128 -8.89 -19.80 -11.31
CA THR A 128 -8.66 -20.71 -10.16
C THR A 128 -9.58 -20.45 -8.98
N VAL A 129 -10.05 -19.21 -8.79
CA VAL A 129 -10.89 -18.80 -7.65
C VAL A 129 -11.89 -17.73 -8.06
N VAL A 130 -13.06 -17.72 -7.40
CA VAL A 130 -14.03 -16.62 -7.46
C VAL A 130 -13.86 -15.79 -6.19
N PRO A 131 -13.28 -14.57 -6.24
CA PRO A 131 -12.92 -13.81 -5.03
C PRO A 131 -14.08 -13.61 -4.04
N SER A 132 -15.30 -13.40 -4.54
CA SER A 132 -16.49 -13.19 -3.70
C SER A 132 -16.86 -14.40 -2.83
N GLU A 133 -16.36 -15.60 -3.13
CA GLU A 133 -16.61 -16.80 -2.33
C GLU A 133 -15.67 -16.94 -1.12
N TYR A 134 -14.60 -16.14 -1.07
CA TYR A 134 -13.55 -16.26 -0.05
C TYR A 134 -13.64 -15.24 1.08
N TYR A 135 -14.56 -14.28 0.98
CA TYR A 135 -14.71 -13.21 1.95
C TYR A 135 -16.12 -13.16 2.51
N THR A 136 -16.19 -13.19 3.83
CA THR A 136 -17.43 -13.00 4.57
C THR A 136 -17.66 -11.54 4.90
N GLU A 137 -18.89 -11.19 5.28
CA GLU A 137 -19.19 -9.87 5.83
C GLU A 137 -18.34 -9.55 7.06
N ALA A 138 -18.03 -10.56 7.88
CA ALA A 138 -17.16 -10.40 9.05
C ALA A 138 -15.74 -9.98 8.64
N ASP A 139 -15.18 -10.61 7.59
CA ASP A 139 -13.87 -10.24 7.05
C ASP A 139 -13.86 -8.79 6.56
N ALA A 140 -14.89 -8.39 5.81
CA ALA A 140 -15.05 -7.02 5.32
C ALA A 140 -15.13 -6.00 6.46
N ARG A 141 -15.96 -6.26 7.48
CA ARG A 141 -16.08 -5.39 8.67
C ARG A 141 -14.76 -5.27 9.43
N SER A 142 -14.05 -6.38 9.60
CA SER A 142 -12.73 -6.39 10.25
C SER A 142 -11.70 -5.59 9.46
N ALA A 143 -11.68 -5.71 8.13
CA ALA A 143 -10.80 -4.94 7.26
C ALA A 143 -11.07 -3.43 7.34
N VAL A 144 -12.35 -3.02 7.30
CA VAL A 144 -12.74 -1.61 7.42
C VAL A 144 -12.32 -1.03 8.76
N LYS A 145 -12.62 -1.73 9.88
CA LYS A 145 -12.24 -1.28 11.22
C LYS A 145 -10.72 -1.06 11.33
N TYR A 146 -9.94 -1.92 10.71
CA TYR A 146 -8.50 -1.79 10.70
C TYR A 146 -8.02 -0.61 9.85
N ALA A 147 -8.58 -0.45 8.65
CA ALA A 147 -8.29 0.70 7.79
C ALA A 147 -8.61 2.03 8.51
N ASP A 148 -9.74 2.11 9.21
CA ASP A 148 -10.13 3.26 10.03
C ASP A 148 -9.11 3.57 11.12
N HIS A 149 -8.68 2.54 11.85
CA HIS A 149 -7.70 2.70 12.92
C HIS A 149 -6.36 3.22 12.39
N MET A 150 -5.85 2.63 11.29
CA MET A 150 -4.59 3.05 10.68
C MET A 150 -4.66 4.46 10.10
N LEU A 151 -5.74 4.76 9.37
CA LEU A 151 -5.95 6.08 8.79
C LEU A 151 -6.04 7.14 9.89
N GLY A 152 -6.78 6.87 10.96
CA GLY A 152 -6.89 7.77 12.13
C GLY A 152 -5.54 8.03 12.78
N MET A 153 -4.81 6.96 13.16
CA MET A 153 -3.49 7.09 13.78
C MET A 153 -2.48 7.89 12.93
N ILE A 154 -2.42 7.60 11.63
CA ILE A 154 -1.48 8.27 10.73
C ILE A 154 -1.90 9.72 10.51
N THR A 155 -3.19 9.99 10.36
CA THR A 155 -3.71 11.36 10.22
C THR A 155 -3.40 12.19 11.46
N GLU A 156 -3.62 11.65 12.67
CA GLU A 156 -3.27 12.32 13.93
C GLU A 156 -1.78 12.63 14.03
N ARG A 157 -0.92 11.70 13.60
CA ARG A 157 0.54 11.89 13.58
C ARG A 157 0.96 12.99 12.62
N LEU A 158 0.31 13.09 11.46
CA LEU A 158 0.67 14.03 10.40
C LEU A 158 -0.04 15.39 10.50
N ASN A 159 -1.16 15.49 11.24
CA ASN A 159 -1.93 16.72 11.43
C ASN A 159 -1.09 17.91 11.98
N PRO A 160 -0.27 17.74 13.03
CA PRO A 160 0.54 18.82 13.59
C PRO A 160 1.59 19.37 12.61
N SER A 161 2.09 18.52 11.71
CA SER A 161 3.17 18.86 10.78
C SER A 161 2.67 19.32 9.41
N LEU A 162 1.50 18.85 8.96
CA LEU A 162 0.91 19.20 7.67
C LEU A 162 -0.16 20.31 7.75
N GLY A 163 -0.60 20.70 8.96
CA GLY A 163 -1.59 21.77 9.15
C GLY A 163 -2.96 21.47 8.52
N LEU A 164 -3.34 20.20 8.46
CA LEU A 164 -4.53 19.73 7.72
C LEU A 164 -5.85 20.31 8.27
N GLU A 165 -5.91 20.68 9.55
CA GLU A 165 -7.07 21.39 10.12
C GLU A 165 -7.29 22.78 9.48
N ALA A 166 -6.23 23.43 8.99
CA ALA A 166 -6.34 24.72 8.30
C ALA A 166 -6.83 24.56 6.84
N LYS A 167 -6.50 23.43 6.19
CA LYS A 167 -6.93 23.15 4.81
C LYS A 167 -8.38 22.65 4.72
N GLN A 168 -8.91 21.92 5.70
CA GLN A 168 -10.33 21.53 5.70
C GLN A 168 -11.29 22.74 5.72
N LYS A 169 -10.93 23.84 6.42
CA LYS A 169 -11.66 25.12 6.36
C LYS A 169 -11.57 25.84 5.02
N ALA A 170 -10.51 25.58 4.24
CA ALA A 170 -10.34 26.15 2.91
C ALA A 170 -11.09 25.34 1.84
N ASP A 171 -11.08 24.01 1.94
CA ASP A 171 -11.76 23.11 1.02
C ASP A 171 -13.28 23.03 1.28
N SER A 172 -13.78 23.37 2.48
CA SER A 172 -15.22 23.54 2.73
C SER A 172 -15.86 24.70 1.97
N LYS A 173 -15.07 25.55 1.28
CA LYS A 173 -15.59 26.52 0.29
C LYS A 173 -15.90 25.89 -1.07
N PHE A 174 -15.44 24.66 -1.34
CA PHE A 174 -15.79 23.86 -2.52
C PHE A 174 -16.88 22.84 -2.16
N ASP A 175 -17.97 23.31 -1.54
CA ASP A 175 -19.19 22.52 -1.36
C ASP A 175 -19.81 22.18 -2.72
N MET A 176 -19.53 20.97 -3.21
CA MET A 176 -20.21 20.34 -4.34
C MET A 176 -21.52 19.71 -3.86
N SER A 177 -22.41 20.51 -3.28
CA SER A 177 -23.79 20.09 -3.03
C SER A 177 -24.47 19.86 -4.38
N PHE A 178 -24.40 18.61 -4.85
CA PHE A 178 -25.13 18.12 -6.01
C PHE A 178 -26.62 18.23 -5.68
N ARG A 179 -27.25 19.33 -6.09
CA ARG A 179 -28.71 19.47 -5.96
C ARG A 179 -29.34 18.51 -6.97
N PRO A 180 -30.05 17.45 -6.55
CA PRO A 180 -30.80 16.66 -7.50
C PRO A 180 -31.85 17.58 -8.12
N LEU A 181 -31.82 17.70 -9.45
CA LEU A 181 -32.86 18.39 -10.21
C LEU A 181 -34.19 17.70 -9.88
N GLY A 182 -35.05 18.41 -9.15
CA GLY A 182 -36.35 17.92 -8.75
C GLY A 182 -37.13 17.45 -9.97
N ARG A 183 -37.65 16.22 -9.91
CA ARG A 183 -38.70 15.79 -10.82
C ARG A 183 -39.96 16.56 -10.46
N SER A 184 -40.34 17.52 -11.30
CA SER A 184 -41.70 18.04 -11.33
C SER A 184 -42.64 16.89 -11.72
N SER A 185 -43.64 16.70 -10.86
CA SER A 185 -44.82 15.84 -11.00
C SER A 185 -45.50 15.95 -12.36
#